data_AF-A0A846PNV8-F1
#
_entry.id   AF-A0A846PNV8-F1
#
_cell.length_a   1.000
_cell.length_b   1.000
_cell.length_c   1.000
_cell.angle_alpha   90.00
_cell.angle_beta   90.00
_cell.angle_gamma   90.00
#
_symmetry.space_group_name_H-M   'P 1'
#
loop_
_entity.id
_entity.type
_entity.pdbx_description
1 polymer ?
#
loop_
_entity_poly.entity_id
_entity_poly.type
_entity_poly.pdbx_seq_one_letter_code
_entity_poly.pdbx_strand_id
1 'polypeptide(L)' 'MSEKPISDRIKMAHTIEIESAMRRKVALKVSWYDVHGKNHTQHYSLVEGSTIEL' A
#
# COMPACT_ATOMS: atom_id res chain seq x y z
N MET A 1 -7.10 10.46 14.63
CA MET A 1 -5.69 10.22 14.28
C MET A 1 -5.60 10.26 12.78
N SER A 2 -4.78 11.15 12.22
CA SER A 2 -4.64 11.29 10.77
C SER A 2 -4.09 9.99 10.20
N GLU A 3 -4.78 9.40 9.23
CA GLU A 3 -4.26 8.23 8.52
C GLU A 3 -2.90 8.57 7.91
N LYS A 4 -1.89 7.72 8.15
CA LYS A 4 -0.57 7.87 7.53
C LYS A 4 -0.72 7.81 6.01
N PRO A 5 -0.01 8.65 5.24
CA PRO A 5 0.03 8.54 3.78
C PRO A 5 0.45 7.14 3.32
N ILE A 6 0.02 6.75 2.10
CA ILE A 6 0.43 5.49 1.48
C ILE A 6 1.96 5.35 1.38
N SER A 7 2.68 6.46 1.19
CA SER A 7 4.13 6.52 1.10
C SER A 7 4.82 6.07 2.39
N ASP A 8 4.37 6.59 3.54
CA ASP A 8 4.84 6.18 4.85
C ASP A 8 4.56 4.70 5.11
N ARG A 9 3.39 4.20 4.70
CA ARG A 9 3.02 2.78 4.85
C ARG A 9 3.90 1.88 3.97
N ILE A 10 4.23 2.32 2.76
CA ILE A 10 5.17 1.61 1.86
C ILE A 10 6.57 1.56 2.45
N LYS A 11 7.07 2.65 3.04
CA LYS A 11 8.37 2.67 3.73
C LYS A 11 8.42 1.71 4.91
N MET A 12 7.29 1.50 5.59
CA MET A 12 7.14 0.57 6.71
C MET A 12 6.76 -0.85 6.29
N ALA A 13 6.50 -1.08 4.99
CA ALA A 13 5.94 -2.33 4.53
C ALA A 13 6.96 -3.46 4.67
N HIS A 14 6.51 -4.58 5.25
CA HIS A 14 7.25 -5.83 5.17
C HIS A 14 6.84 -6.62 3.93
N THR A 15 5.61 -6.40 3.43
CA THR A 15 5.06 -7.08 2.26
C THR A 15 4.26 -6.10 1.39
N ILE A 16 4.54 -6.11 0.08
CA ILE A 16 3.74 -5.44 -0.95
C ILE A 16 3.38 -6.49 -2.01
N GLU A 17 2.09 -6.74 -2.18
CA GLU A 17 1.55 -7.75 -3.11
C GLU A 17 0.79 -7.05 -4.24
N ILE A 18 0.99 -7.52 -5.46
CA ILE A 18 0.12 -7.19 -6.60
C ILE A 18 -0.96 -8.27 -6.65
N GLU A 19 -2.17 -7.95 -6.23
CA GLU A 19 -3.29 -8.90 -6.22
C GLU A 19 -3.87 -9.12 -7.61
N SER A 20 -3.88 -8.07 -8.43
CA SER A 20 -4.25 -8.18 -9.85
C SER A 20 -3.67 -7.03 -10.66
N ALA A 21 -3.37 -7.30 -11.93
CA ALA A 21 -3.05 -6.29 -12.93
C ALA A 21 -4.02 -6.47 -14.09
N MET A 22 -5.10 -5.70 -14.09
CA MET A 22 -6.08 -5.66 -15.17
C MET A 22 -5.85 -4.42 -16.01
N ARG A 23 -6.38 -4.39 -17.24
CA ARG A 23 -6.13 -3.30 -18.21
C ARG A 23 -6.23 -1.91 -17.54
N ARG A 24 -5.10 -1.20 -17.48
CA ARG A 24 -4.94 0.15 -16.89
C ARG A 24 -5.25 0.27 -15.39
N LYS A 25 -5.30 -0.84 -14.65
CA LYS A 25 -5.56 -0.85 -13.20
C LYS A 25 -4.74 -1.91 -12.48
N VAL A 26 -4.14 -1.54 -11.35
CA VAL A 26 -3.39 -2.46 -10.49
C VAL A 26 -4.04 -2.47 -9.11
N ALA A 27 -4.37 -3.65 -8.61
CA ALA A 27 -4.76 -3.86 -7.21
C ALA A 27 -3.49 -4.19 -6.41
N LEU A 28 -3.20 -3.35 -5.42
CA LEU A 28 -2.07 -3.51 -4.51
C LEU A 28 -2.57 -3.80 -3.11
N LYS A 29 -1.85 -4.65 -2.39
CA LYS A 29 -2.03 -4.90 -0.98
C LYS A 29 -0.72 -4.64 -0.26
N VAL A 30 -0.73 -3.69 0.68
CA VAL A 30 0.45 -3.29 1.45
C VAL A 30 0.22 -3.71 2.90
N SER A 31 1.19 -4.43 3.47
CA SER A 31 1.16 -4.84 4.88
C SER A 31 2.39 -4.36 5.65
N TRP A 32 2.17 -3.83 6.85
CA TRP A 32 3.20 -3.25 7.71
C TRP A 32 2.90 -3.52 9.19
N TYR A 33 3.91 -3.42 10.05
CA TYR A 33 3.72 -3.44 11.50
C TYR A 33 3.62 -2.01 12.05
N ASP A 34 2.70 -1.76 12.98
CA ASP A 34 2.70 -0.51 13.73
C ASP A 34 3.75 -0.51 14.86
N VAL A 35 3.82 0.60 15.60
CA VAL A 35 4.77 0.78 16.72
C VAL A 35 4.54 -0.21 17.87
N HIS A 36 3.39 -0.88 17.91
CA HIS A 36 3.05 -1.91 18.89
C HIS A 36 3.27 -3.33 18.36
N GLY A 37 3.85 -3.48 17.16
CA GLY A 37 4.08 -4.77 16.52
C GLY A 37 2.82 -5.41 15.94
N LYS A 38 1.70 -4.67 15.85
CA LYS A 38 0.47 -5.19 15.24
C LYS A 38 0.57 -5.10 13.73
N ASN A 39 0.25 -6.20 13.05
CA ASN A 39 0.18 -6.22 11.59
C ASN A 39 -1.06 -5.47 11.10
N HIS A 40 -0.86 -4.61 10.11
CA HIS A 40 -1.90 -3.88 9.39
C HIS A 40 -1.79 -4.22 7.91
N THR A 41 -2.93 -4.26 7.23
CA THR A 41 -3.02 -4.52 5.79
C THR A 41 -3.98 -3.53 5.17
N GLN A 42 -3.61 -2.95 4.04
CA GLN A 42 -4.47 -2.05 3.28
C GLN A 42 -4.39 -2.33 1.78
N HIS A 43 -5.57 -2.28 1.15
CA HIS A 43 -5.75 -2.51 -0.27
C HIS A 43 -5.88 -1.18 -0.99
N TYR A 44 -5.26 -1.07 -2.16
CA TYR A 44 -5.26 0.10 -3.02
C TYR A 44 -5.60 -0.33 -4.44
N SER A 45 -6.37 0.50 -5.15
CA SER A 45 -6.58 0.36 -6.60
C SER A 45 -5.94 1.54 -7.29
N LEU A 46 -4.83 1.28 -7.99
CA LEU A 46 -4.12 2.28 -8.77
C LEU A 46 -4.59 2.24 -10.21
N VAL A 47 -4.80 3.41 -10.81
CA VAL A 47 -5.06 3.54 -12.26
C VAL A 47 -3.74 3.80 -13.00
N GLU A 48 -3.71 3.49 -14.29
CA GLU A 48 -2.59 3.82 -15.18
C GLU A 48 -2.19 5.30 -15.04
N GLY A 49 -0.88 5.55 -14.94
CA GLY A 49 -0.33 6.90 -14.74
C GLY A 49 -0.32 7.38 -13.29
N SER A 50 -0.79 6.58 -12.32
CA SER A 50 -0.66 6.91 -10.89
C SER A 50 0.81 6.89 -10.45
N THR A 51 1.23 7.90 -9.70
CA THR A 51 2.55 7.97 -9.08
C THR A 51 2.39 7.89 -7.56
N ILE A 52 3.21 7.07 -6.92
CA ILE A 52 3.37 7.09 -5.47
C ILE A 52 4.70 7.76 -5.18
N GLU A 53 4.64 8.95 -4.60
CA GLU A 53 5.82 9.69 -4.15
C GLU A 53 6.27 9.17 -2.79
N LEU A 54 7.57 8.89 -2.63
CA LEU A 54 8.14 8.33 -1.40
C LEU A 54 8.73 9.43 -0.51
#